data_AF-A0A925ARZ7-F1
#
_entry.id   AF-A0A925ARZ7-F1
#
_cell.length_a   1.000
_cell.length_b   1.000
_cell.length_c   1.000
_cell.angle_alpha   90.00
_cell.angle_beta   90.00
_cell.angle_gamma   90.00
#
_symmetry.space_group_name_H-M   'P 1'
#
loop_
_entity.id
_entity.type
_entity.pdbx_description
1 polymer ?
#
loop_
_entity_poly.entity_id
_entity_poly.type
_entity_poly.pdbx_seq_one_letter_code
_entity_poly.pdbx_strand_id
1 'polypeptide(L)'
;MFERSPTRREIAVAAILLVILVITLTPAANGPPLQFSFELGVGRHWLADAILNLCMFVPLGLALAWNSRSPAKAVFCGLLLSTTVELAQMWIPGRDPSLSDIFSNTAGTTVGALIGLRPRAWLAPDARSSVTLTALGVAAATLVMTLTALLLAPEGPFAISRAGSDLVLEYQSRADAAGLDKPVYWLAHAFPDSSSADTGSVSARRDRARWYVSTPGKRATLGPTVGEGWTLLAYPDAIARRWGEALDAAWVFLLCLPIGFWARSRRALAVACVIVLVLFWLPGITGVVSTPPIEWIGAGLGFLAGALIGWSSRRVLHGPSEKISLSESRR
;
A
#
# COMPACT_ATOMS: atom_id res chain seq x y z
N MET A 1 -31.81 14.01 30.29
CA MET A 1 -31.21 14.13 28.94
C MET A 1 -30.76 12.72 28.57
N PHE A 2 -31.54 11.99 27.76
CA PHE A 2 -31.19 10.62 27.38
C PHE A 2 -30.08 10.69 26.32
N GLU A 3 -28.87 10.28 26.66
CA GLU A 3 -27.80 10.08 25.69
C GLU A 3 -28.21 8.98 24.71
N ARG A 4 -28.33 9.35 23.43
CA ARG A 4 -28.60 8.39 22.38
C ARG A 4 -27.34 7.56 22.15
N SER A 5 -27.49 6.23 22.12
CA SER A 5 -26.38 5.33 21.78
C SER A 5 -25.80 5.67 20.39
N PRO A 6 -24.47 5.67 20.23
CA PRO A 6 -23.83 5.99 18.96
C PRO A 6 -24.24 5.01 17.85
N THR A 7 -24.47 5.56 16.67
CA THR A 7 -24.73 4.80 15.45
C THR A 7 -23.47 4.07 14.98
N ARG A 8 -23.64 2.99 14.19
CA ARG A 8 -22.50 2.24 13.60
C ARG A 8 -21.53 3.14 12.80
N ARG A 9 -22.03 4.24 12.22
CA ARG A 9 -21.23 5.19 11.45
C ARG A 9 -20.36 6.07 12.35
N GLU A 10 -20.91 6.54 13.46
CA GLU A 10 -20.16 7.30 14.46
C GLU A 10 -19.06 6.43 15.09
N ILE A 11 -19.35 5.16 15.38
CA ILE A 11 -18.35 4.19 15.85
C ILE A 11 -17.22 4.02 14.81
N ALA A 12 -17.55 3.91 13.52
CA ALA A 12 -16.54 3.79 12.47
C ALA A 12 -15.65 5.05 12.37
N VAL A 13 -16.24 6.24 12.43
CA VAL A 13 -15.49 7.51 12.44
C VAL A 13 -14.58 7.57 13.67
N ALA A 14 -15.09 7.25 14.85
CA ALA A 14 -14.31 7.24 16.09
C ALA A 14 -13.14 6.24 16.04
N ALA A 15 -13.36 5.05 15.49
CA ALA A 15 -12.29 4.06 15.31
C ALA A 15 -11.21 4.54 14.34
N ILE A 16 -11.59 5.16 13.21
CA ILE A 16 -10.63 5.73 12.25
C ILE A 16 -9.83 6.86 12.90
N LEU A 17 -10.49 7.77 13.62
CA LEU A 17 -9.84 8.85 14.35
C LEU A 17 -8.86 8.30 15.38
N LEU A 18 -9.25 7.28 16.14
CA LEU A 18 -8.37 6.65 17.12
C LEU A 18 -7.12 6.06 16.45
N VAL A 19 -7.26 5.36 15.33
CA VAL A 19 -6.12 4.82 14.58
C VAL A 19 -5.19 5.93 14.10
N ILE A 20 -5.75 7.01 13.52
CA ILE A 20 -4.96 8.16 13.07
C ILE A 20 -4.19 8.75 14.25
N LEU A 21 -4.87 9.07 15.35
CA LEU A 21 -4.25 9.68 16.53
C LEU A 21 -3.18 8.78 17.15
N VAL A 22 -3.40 7.47 17.23
CA VAL A 22 -2.39 6.52 17.73
C VAL A 22 -1.17 6.51 16.80
N ILE A 23 -1.37 6.44 15.49
CA ILE A 23 -0.27 6.40 14.53
C ILE A 23 0.51 7.71 14.53
N THR A 24 -0.15 8.87 14.64
CA THR A 24 0.52 10.18 14.50
C THR A 24 1.09 10.71 15.81
N LEU A 25 0.49 10.41 16.96
CA LEU A 25 0.91 10.95 18.26
C LEU A 25 1.84 10.00 19.05
N THR A 26 2.16 8.81 18.51
CA THR A 26 3.20 7.95 19.09
C THR A 26 4.59 8.52 18.76
N PRO A 27 5.59 8.55 19.65
CA PRO A 27 6.94 8.98 19.29
C PRO A 27 7.57 8.10 18.20
N ALA A 28 8.29 8.69 17.24
CA ALA A 28 8.87 7.94 16.11
C ALA A 28 10.38 7.66 16.27
N ALA A 29 11.11 8.50 16.99
CA ALA A 29 12.53 8.30 17.25
C ALA A 29 12.96 8.90 18.59
N ASN A 30 14.09 8.41 19.12
CA ASN A 30 14.74 9.03 20.26
C ASN A 30 15.46 10.30 19.79
N GLY A 31 14.88 11.47 20.04
CA GLY A 31 15.45 12.75 19.66
C GLY A 31 14.66 13.93 20.25
N PRO A 32 15.22 15.15 20.25
CA PRO A 32 14.46 16.32 20.67
C PRO A 32 13.26 16.54 19.74
N PRO A 33 12.20 17.24 20.20
CA PRO A 33 11.16 17.71 19.31
C PRO A 33 11.73 18.60 18.20
N LEU A 34 11.26 18.42 16.98
CA LEU A 34 11.68 19.21 15.82
C LEU A 34 10.80 20.47 15.68
N GLN A 35 11.33 21.48 14.99
CA GLN A 35 10.59 22.69 14.66
C GLN A 35 9.62 22.44 13.52
N PHE A 36 8.55 23.24 13.44
CA PHE A 36 7.57 23.15 12.36
C PHE A 36 8.18 23.52 11.01
N SER A 37 8.10 22.62 10.03
CA SER A 37 8.57 22.85 8.67
C SER A 37 7.47 23.49 7.79
N PHE A 38 7.78 24.61 7.16
CA PHE A 38 6.92 25.25 6.16
C PHE A 38 7.27 24.86 4.72
N GLU A 39 8.27 24.00 4.54
CA GLU A 39 8.73 23.58 3.22
C GLU A 39 7.81 22.50 2.63
N LEU A 40 7.57 22.58 1.33
CA LEU A 40 6.78 21.58 0.60
C LEU A 40 7.72 20.70 -0.21
N GLY A 41 7.63 19.38 0.01
CA GLY A 41 8.40 18.41 -0.78
C GLY A 41 9.91 18.42 -0.51
N VAL A 42 10.32 18.72 0.72
CA VAL A 42 11.73 18.68 1.15
C VAL A 42 11.91 17.54 2.15
N GLY A 43 12.97 16.76 1.95
CA GLY A 43 13.25 15.57 2.76
C GLY A 43 13.62 14.37 1.90
N ARG A 44 14.36 13.40 2.46
CA ARG A 44 14.81 12.22 1.71
C ARG A 44 13.65 11.34 1.22
N HIS A 45 12.55 11.28 1.97
CA HIS A 45 11.40 10.42 1.71
C HIS A 45 10.09 11.20 1.48
N TRP A 46 10.19 12.46 1.03
CA TRP A 46 9.05 13.40 0.95
C TRP A 46 7.83 12.85 0.20
N LEU A 47 8.03 12.05 -0.86
CA LEU A 47 6.94 11.51 -1.66
C LEU A 47 6.30 10.31 -0.97
N ALA A 48 7.11 9.46 -0.33
CA ALA A 48 6.61 8.34 0.46
C ALA A 48 5.74 8.84 1.62
N ASP A 49 6.23 9.84 2.36
CA ASP A 49 5.51 10.47 3.47
C ASP A 49 4.18 11.07 2.99
N ALA A 50 4.20 11.81 1.88
CA ALA A 50 2.99 12.38 1.28
C ALA A 50 1.95 11.31 0.87
N ILE A 51 2.38 10.19 0.27
CA ILE A 51 1.49 9.09 -0.11
C ILE A 51 0.92 8.41 1.13
N LEU A 52 1.74 8.12 2.15
CA LEU A 52 1.29 7.50 3.39
C LEU A 52 0.25 8.36 4.11
N ASN A 53 0.51 9.66 4.22
CA ASN A 53 -0.38 10.63 4.84
C ASN A 53 -1.71 10.78 4.07
N LEU A 54 -1.63 10.83 2.74
CA LEU A 54 -2.83 10.78 1.89
C LEU A 54 -3.64 9.50 2.14
N CYS A 55 -3.00 8.33 2.09
CA CYS A 55 -3.66 7.03 2.30
C CYS A 55 -4.29 6.90 3.70
N MET A 56 -3.63 7.44 4.73
CA MET A 56 -4.12 7.41 6.11
C MET A 56 -5.41 8.23 6.30
N PHE A 57 -5.57 9.35 5.60
CA PHE A 57 -6.73 10.23 5.73
C PHE A 57 -7.89 9.95 4.75
N VAL A 58 -7.69 9.15 3.71
CA VAL A 58 -8.77 8.71 2.80
C VAL A 58 -9.95 8.05 3.56
N PRO A 59 -9.74 7.09 4.49
CA PRO A 59 -10.82 6.50 5.26
C PRO A 59 -11.62 7.52 6.07
N LEU A 60 -10.96 8.54 6.65
CA LEU A 60 -11.60 9.59 7.43
C LEU A 60 -12.55 10.42 6.54
N GLY A 61 -12.05 10.90 5.40
CA GLY A 61 -12.86 11.65 4.44
C GLY A 61 -14.08 10.87 3.97
N LEU A 62 -13.89 9.58 3.66
CA LEU A 62 -14.97 8.67 3.26
C LEU A 62 -16.04 8.58 4.34
N ALA A 63 -15.65 8.29 5.58
CA ALA A 63 -16.58 8.10 6.69
C ALA A 63 -17.35 9.39 7.04
N LEU A 64 -16.65 10.54 7.05
CA LEU A 64 -17.24 11.85 7.34
C LEU A 64 -18.23 12.30 6.26
N ALA A 65 -17.87 12.17 4.98
CA ALA A 65 -18.77 12.53 3.88
C ALA A 65 -19.96 11.58 3.79
N TRP A 66 -19.77 10.29 4.11
CA TRP A 66 -20.86 9.33 4.17
C TRP A 66 -21.90 9.70 5.22
N ASN A 67 -21.45 10.17 6.39
CA ASN A 67 -22.33 10.55 7.49
C ASN A 67 -23.00 11.91 7.27
N SER A 68 -22.22 12.92 6.89
CA SER A 68 -22.68 14.31 6.78
C SER A 68 -23.32 14.66 5.43
N ARG A 69 -23.07 13.85 4.39
CA ARG A 69 -23.38 14.14 2.97
C ARG A 69 -22.80 15.46 2.45
N SER A 70 -21.77 15.98 3.11
CA SER A 70 -21.11 17.23 2.74
C SER A 70 -19.59 17.05 2.65
N PRO A 71 -19.02 17.03 1.44
CA PRO A 71 -17.57 16.98 1.26
C PRO A 71 -16.87 18.16 1.91
N ALA A 72 -17.45 19.37 1.82
CA ALA A 72 -16.90 20.56 2.43
C ALA A 72 -16.71 20.41 3.95
N LYS A 73 -17.70 19.83 4.65
CA LYS A 73 -17.56 19.52 6.08
C LYS A 73 -16.48 18.49 6.34
N ALA A 74 -16.41 17.43 5.52
CA ALA A 74 -15.37 16.40 5.66
C ALA A 74 -13.97 17.00 5.49
N VAL A 75 -13.75 17.78 4.42
CA VAL A 75 -12.47 18.46 4.14
C VAL A 75 -12.10 19.43 5.26
N PHE A 76 -13.05 20.26 5.73
CA PHE A 76 -12.80 21.17 6.85
C PHE A 76 -12.41 20.43 8.13
N CYS A 77 -13.10 19.34 8.48
CA CYS A 77 -12.75 18.52 9.63
C CYS A 77 -11.38 17.84 9.48
N GLY A 78 -11.04 17.33 8.30
CA GLY A 78 -9.73 16.73 8.05
C GLY A 78 -8.60 17.74 8.14
N LEU A 79 -8.79 18.93 7.56
CA LEU A 79 -7.85 20.06 7.69
C LEU A 79 -7.65 20.43 9.15
N LEU A 80 -8.74 20.65 9.90
CA LEU A 80 -8.67 21.01 11.32
C LEU A 80 -7.97 19.93 12.16
N LEU A 81 -8.29 18.66 11.92
CA LEU A 81 -7.63 17.54 12.59
C LEU A 81 -6.14 17.52 12.26
N SER A 82 -5.77 17.61 10.98
CA SER A 82 -4.37 17.59 10.57
C SER A 82 -3.59 18.73 11.19
N THR A 83 -4.08 19.97 11.10
CA THR A 83 -3.42 21.12 11.73
C THR A 83 -3.26 20.91 13.24
N THR A 84 -4.26 20.34 13.91
CA THR A 84 -4.21 20.06 15.35
C THR A 84 -3.14 19.02 15.68
N VAL A 85 -3.05 17.94 14.89
CA VAL A 85 -2.06 16.87 15.06
C VAL A 85 -0.64 17.40 14.83
N GLU A 86 -0.41 18.14 13.74
CA GLU A 86 0.91 18.69 13.42
C GLU A 86 1.39 19.68 14.49
N LEU A 87 0.48 20.53 14.99
CA LEU A 87 0.81 21.42 16.11
C LEU A 87 1.16 20.59 17.36
N ALA A 88 0.37 19.57 17.69
CA ALA A 88 0.66 18.70 18.85
C ALA A 88 2.01 17.98 18.72
N GLN A 89 2.41 17.59 17.51
CA GLN A 89 3.68 16.91 17.24
C GLN A 89 4.91 17.78 17.49
N MET A 90 4.79 19.12 17.53
CA MET A 90 5.89 20.01 17.94
C MET A 90 6.40 19.74 19.37
N TRP A 91 5.62 19.02 20.18
CA TRP A 91 6.00 18.62 21.54
C TRP A 91 6.29 17.11 21.67
N ILE A 92 6.31 16.37 20.57
CA ILE A 92 6.51 14.92 20.56
C ILE A 92 7.92 14.59 20.01
N PRO A 93 8.79 13.97 20.82
CA PRO A 93 10.13 13.52 20.40
C PRO A 93 10.14 12.73 19.10
N GLY A 94 11.04 13.12 18.19
CA GLY A 94 11.29 12.42 16.94
C GLY A 94 10.17 12.53 15.89
N ARG A 95 9.17 13.39 16.09
CA ARG A 95 8.19 13.74 15.07
C ARG A 95 8.64 14.96 14.28
N ASP A 96 8.26 15.00 13.00
CA ASP A 96 8.62 16.04 12.04
C ASP A 96 7.36 16.80 11.60
N PRO A 97 6.88 17.77 12.41
CA PRO A 97 5.64 18.47 12.11
C PRO A 97 5.80 19.36 10.87
N SER A 98 4.93 19.20 9.88
CA SER A 98 5.13 19.84 8.57
C SER A 98 3.86 20.34 7.89
N LEU A 99 4.01 21.44 7.14
CA LEU A 99 2.95 21.95 6.26
C LEU A 99 2.62 20.95 5.14
N SER A 100 3.62 20.22 4.64
CA SER A 100 3.46 19.18 3.61
C SER A 100 2.48 18.08 4.05
N ASP A 101 2.51 17.71 5.34
CA ASP A 101 1.62 16.70 5.90
C ASP A 101 0.19 17.22 6.03
N ILE A 102 0.00 18.49 6.42
CA ILE A 102 -1.32 19.14 6.39
C ILE A 102 -1.93 19.06 5.00
N PHE A 103 -1.16 19.37 3.95
CA PHE A 103 -1.64 19.28 2.58
C PHE A 103 -1.98 17.85 2.18
N SER A 104 -1.10 16.89 2.47
CA SER A 104 -1.28 15.47 2.11
C SER A 104 -2.49 14.84 2.81
N ASN A 105 -2.64 15.08 4.12
CA ASN A 105 -3.78 14.64 4.92
C ASN A 105 -5.10 15.27 4.45
N THR A 106 -5.08 16.56 4.11
CA THR A 106 -6.26 17.26 3.58
C THR A 106 -6.63 16.75 2.18
N ALA A 107 -5.65 16.46 1.33
CA ALA A 107 -5.86 15.85 0.02
C ALA A 107 -6.45 14.44 0.15
N GLY A 108 -5.91 13.61 1.05
CA GLY A 108 -6.46 12.30 1.38
C GLY A 108 -7.91 12.37 1.86
N THR A 109 -8.21 13.28 2.78
CA THR A 109 -9.57 13.54 3.25
C THR A 109 -10.49 13.93 2.08
N THR A 110 -10.01 14.78 1.17
CA THR A 110 -10.77 15.22 0.00
C THR A 110 -11.10 14.05 -0.92
N VAL A 111 -10.10 13.22 -1.27
CA VAL A 111 -10.29 12.00 -2.08
C VAL A 111 -11.30 11.07 -1.42
N GLY A 112 -11.12 10.78 -0.13
CA GLY A 112 -12.06 9.99 0.65
C GLY A 112 -13.49 10.53 0.61
N ALA A 113 -13.64 11.84 0.82
CA ALA A 113 -14.93 12.50 0.82
C ALA A 113 -15.64 12.38 -0.54
N LEU A 114 -14.91 12.52 -1.64
CA LEU A 114 -15.43 12.33 -3.00
C LEU A 114 -15.88 10.89 -3.24
N ILE A 115 -15.13 9.88 -2.77
CA ILE A 115 -15.53 8.47 -2.83
C ILE A 115 -16.82 8.24 -1.99
N GLY A 116 -16.92 8.91 -0.85
CA GLY A 116 -18.06 8.83 0.08
C GLY A 116 -19.36 9.48 -0.45
N LEU A 117 -19.30 10.31 -1.50
CA LEU A 117 -20.48 10.97 -2.08
C LEU A 117 -21.42 10.00 -2.80
N ARG A 118 -20.85 9.02 -3.51
CA ARG A 118 -21.62 8.12 -4.40
C ARG A 118 -21.31 6.66 -4.11
N PRO A 119 -21.59 6.17 -2.90
CA PRO A 119 -21.16 4.84 -2.51
C PRO A 119 -21.81 3.72 -3.31
N ARG A 120 -23.06 3.92 -3.76
CA ARG A 120 -23.74 2.96 -4.63
C ARG A 120 -23.02 2.76 -5.97
N ALA A 121 -22.37 3.81 -6.49
CA ALA A 121 -21.68 3.74 -7.79
C ALA A 121 -20.50 2.77 -7.78
N TRP A 122 -19.87 2.52 -6.63
CA TRP A 122 -18.74 1.60 -6.51
C TRP A 122 -19.03 0.36 -5.66
N LEU A 123 -19.97 0.38 -4.71
CA LEU A 123 -20.37 -0.80 -3.91
C LEU A 123 -21.34 -1.74 -4.63
N ALA A 124 -22.25 -1.18 -5.43
CA ALA A 124 -23.20 -1.93 -6.25
C ALA A 124 -23.29 -1.34 -7.66
N PRO A 125 -22.16 -1.32 -8.41
CA PRO A 125 -22.15 -0.81 -9.78
C PRO A 125 -23.05 -1.67 -10.68
N ASP A 126 -23.63 -1.05 -11.71
CA ASP A 126 -24.32 -1.78 -12.77
C ASP A 126 -23.36 -2.66 -13.59
N ALA A 127 -23.87 -3.36 -14.60
CA ALA A 127 -23.06 -4.27 -15.41
C ALA A 127 -21.92 -3.59 -16.17
N ARG A 128 -22.16 -2.38 -16.68
CA ARG A 128 -21.17 -1.64 -17.47
C ARG A 128 -20.11 -1.04 -16.56
N SER A 129 -20.52 -0.36 -15.49
CA SER A 129 -19.62 0.19 -14.48
C SER A 129 -18.78 -0.89 -13.81
N SER A 130 -19.32 -2.08 -13.56
CA SER A 130 -18.52 -3.19 -13.00
C SER A 130 -17.36 -3.57 -13.92
N VAL A 131 -17.59 -3.60 -15.24
CA VAL A 131 -16.55 -3.90 -16.23
C VAL A 131 -15.50 -2.80 -16.25
N THR A 132 -15.92 -1.54 -16.29
CA THR A 132 -15.01 -0.40 -16.27
C THR A 132 -14.17 -0.39 -15.01
N LEU A 133 -14.78 -0.55 -13.83
CA LEU A 133 -14.06 -0.57 -12.55
C LEU A 133 -13.10 -1.75 -12.44
N THR A 134 -13.50 -2.94 -12.93
CA THR A 134 -12.60 -4.11 -12.98
C THR A 134 -11.40 -3.84 -13.90
N ALA A 135 -11.64 -3.29 -15.09
CA ALA A 135 -10.58 -2.97 -16.05
C ALA A 135 -9.63 -1.89 -15.52
N LEU A 136 -10.17 -0.84 -14.90
CA LEU A 136 -9.38 0.19 -14.22
C LEU A 136 -8.59 -0.39 -13.05
N GLY A 137 -9.18 -1.32 -12.28
CA GLY A 137 -8.48 -2.02 -11.21
C GLY A 137 -7.31 -2.86 -11.72
N VAL A 138 -7.50 -3.63 -12.81
CA VAL A 138 -6.42 -4.39 -13.46
C VAL A 138 -5.34 -3.45 -13.98
N ALA A 139 -5.72 -2.36 -14.66
CA ALA A 139 -4.77 -1.38 -15.18
C ALA A 139 -3.98 -0.71 -14.05
N ALA A 140 -4.65 -0.32 -12.96
CA ALA A 140 -4.01 0.29 -11.80
C ALA A 140 -3.05 -0.68 -11.09
N ALA A 141 -3.46 -1.93 -10.85
CA ALA A 141 -2.58 -2.94 -10.24
C ALA A 141 -1.35 -3.23 -11.13
N THR A 142 -1.56 -3.38 -12.43
CA THR A 142 -0.47 -3.57 -13.41
C THR A 142 0.47 -2.37 -13.42
N LEU A 143 -0.07 -1.15 -13.39
CA LEU A 143 0.71 0.07 -13.33
C LEU A 143 1.53 0.13 -12.04
N VAL A 144 0.94 -0.14 -10.87
CA VAL A 144 1.65 -0.16 -9.58
C VAL A 144 2.78 -1.19 -9.58
N MET A 145 2.52 -2.41 -10.06
CA MET A 145 3.56 -3.46 -10.15
C MET A 145 4.67 -3.06 -11.14
N THR A 146 4.32 -2.44 -12.26
CA THR A 146 5.29 -1.96 -13.25
C THR A 146 6.13 -0.82 -12.67
N LEU A 147 5.50 0.15 -12.02
CA LEU A 147 6.18 1.26 -11.35
C LEU A 147 7.06 0.73 -10.21
N THR A 148 6.61 -0.26 -9.45
CA THR A 148 7.42 -0.94 -8.42
C THR A 148 8.71 -1.47 -9.04
N ALA A 149 8.58 -2.26 -10.11
CA ALA A 149 9.71 -2.84 -10.80
C ALA A 149 10.67 -1.79 -11.39
N LEU A 150 10.13 -0.69 -11.94
CA LEU A 150 10.93 0.38 -12.51
C LEU A 150 11.61 1.22 -11.42
N LEU A 151 10.90 1.58 -10.34
CA LEU A 151 11.39 2.45 -9.29
C LEU A 151 12.46 1.77 -8.42
N LEU A 152 12.29 0.46 -8.17
CA LEU A 152 13.26 -0.34 -7.42
C LEU A 152 14.45 -0.82 -8.29
N ALA A 153 14.44 -0.53 -9.59
CA ALA A 153 15.55 -0.88 -10.46
C ALA A 153 16.83 -0.11 -10.06
N PRO A 154 18.01 -0.77 -10.07
CA PRO A 154 19.28 -0.14 -9.72
C PRO A 154 19.73 0.86 -10.79
N GLU A 155 20.03 2.10 -10.39
CA GLU A 155 20.51 3.16 -11.30
C GLU A 155 21.91 3.69 -10.99
N GLY A 156 22.45 3.40 -9.81
CA GLY A 156 23.70 4.01 -9.36
C GLY A 156 24.70 3.01 -8.80
N PRO A 157 25.65 3.49 -7.98
CA PRO A 157 26.60 2.64 -7.29
C PRO A 157 25.87 1.62 -6.40
N PHE A 158 26.55 0.51 -6.18
CA PHE A 158 26.12 -0.54 -5.27
C PHE A 158 27.23 -0.80 -4.24
N ALA A 159 26.83 -1.26 -3.08
CA ALA A 159 27.70 -1.69 -2.00
C ALA A 159 27.34 -3.14 -1.64
N ILE A 160 28.38 -3.93 -1.41
CA ILE A 160 28.25 -5.25 -0.79
C ILE A 160 28.97 -5.16 0.54
N SER A 161 28.24 -5.42 1.62
CA SER A 161 28.77 -5.42 2.98
C SER A 161 28.41 -6.70 3.70
N ARG A 162 29.03 -6.90 4.86
CA ARG A 162 28.77 -8.05 5.74
C ARG A 162 28.19 -7.54 7.06
N ALA A 163 27.08 -8.12 7.48
CA ALA A 163 26.45 -7.84 8.76
C ALA A 163 26.28 -9.17 9.53
N GLY A 164 27.20 -9.47 10.45
CA GLY A 164 27.25 -10.77 11.11
C GLY A 164 27.54 -11.90 10.10
N SER A 165 26.65 -12.89 10.02
CA SER A 165 26.70 -13.99 9.04
C SER A 165 26.12 -13.63 7.67
N ASP A 166 25.49 -12.46 7.54
CA ASP A 166 24.67 -12.12 6.39
C ASP A 166 25.47 -11.26 5.41
N LEU A 167 25.21 -11.47 4.12
CA LEU A 167 25.65 -10.56 3.06
C LEU A 167 24.54 -9.54 2.82
N VAL A 168 24.92 -8.27 2.74
CA VAL A 168 24.01 -7.15 2.51
C VAL A 168 24.35 -6.54 1.16
N LEU A 169 23.34 -6.42 0.31
CA LEU A 169 23.43 -5.77 -0.99
C LEU A 169 22.57 -4.51 -0.95
N GLU A 170 23.24 -3.37 -1.10
CA GLU A 170 22.62 -2.06 -1.19
C GLU A 170 22.96 -1.43 -2.53
N TYR A 171 21.99 -0.75 -3.13
CA TYR A 171 22.23 0.04 -4.34
C TYR A 171 21.35 1.27 -4.36
N GLN A 172 21.73 2.27 -5.15
CA GLN A 172 20.87 3.41 -5.46
C GLN A 172 19.87 3.03 -6.55
N SER A 173 18.62 3.46 -6.34
CA SER A 173 17.47 3.16 -7.19
C SER A 173 16.80 4.45 -7.67
N ARG A 174 15.88 4.34 -8.62
CA ARG A 174 15.03 5.47 -9.04
C ARG A 174 14.17 5.99 -7.89
N ALA A 175 13.81 5.13 -6.95
CA ALA A 175 13.03 5.49 -5.78
C ALA A 175 13.72 6.61 -4.96
N ASP A 176 15.05 6.52 -4.77
CA ASP A 176 15.81 7.55 -4.04
C ASP A 176 15.65 8.94 -4.67
N ALA A 177 15.75 9.03 -6.01
CA ALA A 177 15.61 10.29 -6.73
C ALA A 177 14.17 10.83 -6.70
N ALA A 178 13.19 9.95 -6.56
CA ALA A 178 11.77 10.30 -6.47
C ALA A 178 11.32 10.69 -5.05
N GLY A 179 12.21 10.61 -4.04
CA GLY A 179 11.83 10.80 -2.64
C GLY A 179 10.98 9.66 -2.07
N LEU A 180 11.18 8.44 -2.59
CA LEU A 180 10.58 7.21 -2.09
C LEU A 180 11.62 6.42 -1.30
N ASP A 181 11.14 5.48 -0.47
CA ASP A 181 12.01 4.57 0.28
C ASP A 181 12.46 3.39 -0.60
N LYS A 182 13.39 2.56 -0.11
CA LYS A 182 13.89 1.40 -0.84
C LYS A 182 14.31 0.26 0.10
N PRO A 183 14.18 -0.99 -0.36
CA PRO A 183 14.63 -2.14 0.40
C PRO A 183 16.16 -2.27 0.35
N VAL A 184 16.66 -2.94 1.38
CA VAL A 184 18.03 -3.49 1.42
C VAL A 184 17.91 -5.00 1.24
N TYR A 185 18.72 -5.58 0.35
CA TYR A 185 18.64 -7.02 0.07
C TYR A 185 19.62 -7.81 0.92
N TRP A 186 19.08 -8.78 1.66
CA TRP A 186 19.84 -9.59 2.59
C TRP A 186 19.97 -11.02 2.06
N LEU A 187 21.17 -11.57 2.13
CA LEU A 187 21.41 -13.00 1.96
C LEU A 187 21.79 -13.58 3.33
N ALA A 188 20.80 -14.16 4.01
CA ALA A 188 20.98 -14.74 5.33
C ALA A 188 21.99 -15.90 5.30
N HIS A 189 22.84 -15.98 6.33
CA HIS A 189 23.85 -17.04 6.50
C HIS A 189 24.73 -17.24 5.26
N ALA A 190 25.16 -16.13 4.65
CA ALA A 190 26.06 -16.15 3.49
C ALA A 190 27.51 -16.48 3.86
N PHE A 191 27.87 -16.27 5.13
CA PHE A 191 29.18 -16.51 5.71
C PHE A 191 29.07 -17.34 7.00
N PRO A 192 30.12 -18.08 7.38
CA PRO A 192 30.19 -18.75 8.67
C PRO A 192 30.08 -17.75 9.84
N ASP A 193 29.48 -18.20 10.95
CA ASP A 193 29.34 -17.40 12.19
C ASP A 193 30.68 -17.09 12.86
N SER A 194 31.74 -17.83 12.51
CA SER A 194 33.08 -17.64 13.06
C SER A 194 33.74 -16.35 12.57
N SER A 195 34.52 -15.71 13.44
CA SER A 195 35.41 -14.57 13.17
C SER A 195 36.63 -14.98 12.32
N SER A 196 36.44 -15.82 11.30
CA SER A 196 37.56 -16.31 10.50
C SER A 196 38.20 -15.12 9.79
N ALA A 197 39.49 -14.90 10.07
CA ALA A 197 40.36 -14.03 9.29
C ALA A 197 40.54 -14.54 7.83
N ASP A 198 39.84 -15.61 7.46
CA ASP A 198 39.80 -16.18 6.13
C ASP A 198 39.16 -15.22 5.13
N THR A 199 39.98 -14.79 4.18
CA THR A 199 39.55 -14.00 3.02
C THR A 199 38.76 -14.89 2.08
N GLY A 200 37.44 -14.69 2.02
CA GLY A 200 36.56 -15.31 1.03
C GLY A 200 36.30 -14.38 -0.16
N SER A 201 36.20 -14.91 -1.37
CA SER A 201 35.77 -14.14 -2.53
C SER A 201 34.24 -14.06 -2.60
N VAL A 202 33.73 -12.86 -2.85
CA VAL A 202 32.32 -12.62 -3.16
C VAL A 202 32.25 -12.08 -4.58
N SER A 203 31.44 -12.71 -5.42
CA SER A 203 31.17 -12.22 -6.77
C SER A 203 29.69 -11.85 -6.89
N ALA A 204 29.41 -10.67 -7.44
CA ALA A 204 28.06 -10.26 -7.80
C ALA A 204 28.02 -9.85 -9.27
N ARG A 205 27.03 -10.38 -9.99
CA ARG A 205 26.76 -10.01 -11.39
C ARG A 205 25.35 -9.49 -11.50
N ARG A 206 25.20 -8.31 -12.10
CA ARG A 206 23.89 -7.71 -12.39
C ARG A 206 23.39 -8.10 -13.77
N ASP A 207 22.10 -8.38 -13.89
CA ASP A 207 21.33 -8.44 -15.12
C ASP A 207 20.00 -7.68 -14.91
N ARG A 208 19.92 -6.46 -15.46
CA ARG A 208 18.83 -5.51 -15.18
C ARG A 208 18.67 -5.28 -13.68
N ALA A 209 17.54 -5.65 -13.08
CA ALA A 209 17.30 -5.51 -11.64
C ALA A 209 17.70 -6.76 -10.82
N ARG A 210 18.09 -7.86 -11.48
CA ARG A 210 18.53 -9.10 -10.82
C ARG A 210 20.01 -9.06 -10.51
N TRP A 211 20.38 -9.52 -9.32
CA TRP A 211 21.74 -9.67 -8.86
C TRP A 211 22.03 -11.13 -8.56
N TYR A 212 22.92 -11.73 -9.34
CA TYR A 212 23.43 -13.07 -9.08
C TYR A 212 24.63 -12.96 -8.15
N VAL A 213 24.46 -13.35 -6.90
CA VAL A 213 25.49 -13.29 -5.87
C VAL A 213 26.00 -14.70 -5.57
N SER A 214 27.32 -14.86 -5.55
CA SER A 214 28.00 -16.08 -5.13
C SER A 214 28.97 -15.74 -3.99
N THR A 215 28.80 -16.43 -2.87
CA THR A 215 29.78 -16.55 -1.79
C THR A 215 30.38 -17.96 -1.83
N PRO A 216 31.42 -18.27 -1.02
CA PRO A 216 32.02 -19.61 -1.01
C PRO A 216 31.02 -20.74 -0.68
N GLY A 217 29.99 -20.45 0.13
CA GLY A 217 29.01 -21.44 0.59
C GLY A 217 27.61 -21.30 -0.01
N LYS A 218 27.30 -20.22 -0.73
CA LYS A 218 25.91 -19.92 -1.14
C LYS A 218 25.86 -19.20 -2.48
N ARG A 219 24.86 -19.54 -3.28
CA ARG A 219 24.49 -18.82 -4.51
C ARG A 219 23.02 -18.43 -4.43
N ALA A 220 22.72 -17.19 -4.78
CA ALA A 220 21.36 -16.69 -4.78
C ALA A 220 21.16 -15.61 -5.84
N THR A 221 19.92 -15.46 -6.27
CA THR A 221 19.47 -14.30 -7.04
C THR A 221 18.76 -13.36 -6.07
N LEU A 222 19.27 -12.14 -5.94
CA LEU A 222 18.69 -11.05 -5.17
C LEU A 222 18.13 -9.99 -6.12
N GLY A 223 17.24 -9.15 -5.61
CA GLY A 223 16.64 -8.05 -6.34
C GLY A 223 15.14 -7.98 -6.09
N PRO A 224 14.49 -6.94 -6.62
CA PRO A 224 13.09 -6.66 -6.31
C PRO A 224 12.18 -7.71 -6.91
N THR A 225 11.00 -7.87 -6.33
CA THR A 225 9.85 -8.53 -6.96
C THR A 225 8.81 -7.50 -7.37
N VAL A 226 7.70 -7.97 -7.94
CA VAL A 226 6.53 -7.12 -8.23
C VAL A 226 5.66 -6.86 -6.98
N GLY A 227 5.86 -7.64 -5.92
CA GLY A 227 5.15 -7.54 -4.64
C GLY A 227 5.75 -6.55 -3.65
N GLU A 228 7.01 -6.15 -3.83
CA GLU A 228 7.73 -5.24 -2.94
C GLU A 228 7.28 -3.76 -3.03
N GLY A 229 6.15 -3.45 -3.66
CA GLY A 229 5.72 -2.05 -3.85
C GLY A 229 5.49 -1.27 -2.54
N TRP A 230 5.24 -1.97 -1.44
CA TRP A 230 5.11 -1.35 -0.11
C TRP A 230 6.45 -0.78 0.40
N THR A 231 7.59 -1.33 -0.02
CA THR A 231 8.92 -0.88 0.41
C THR A 231 9.28 0.49 -0.16
N LEU A 232 8.58 0.94 -1.21
CA LEU A 232 8.69 2.30 -1.73
C LEU A 232 8.11 3.36 -0.78
N LEU A 233 7.22 2.93 0.13
CA LEU A 233 6.53 3.82 1.06
C LEU A 233 7.17 3.78 2.45
N ALA A 234 7.50 2.59 2.94
CA ALA A 234 8.17 2.44 4.22
C ALA A 234 8.92 1.11 4.28
N TYR A 235 10.21 1.15 4.61
CA TYR A 235 11.05 -0.03 4.81
C TYR A 235 11.67 -0.08 6.22
N PRO A 236 10.92 -0.56 7.23
CA PRO A 236 11.47 -0.81 8.56
C PRO A 236 12.27 -2.12 8.57
N ASP A 237 13.60 -2.03 8.60
CA ASP A 237 14.54 -3.17 8.49
C ASP A 237 14.15 -4.39 9.34
N ALA A 238 13.81 -4.19 10.61
CA ALA A 238 13.48 -5.30 11.53
C ALA A 238 12.20 -6.05 11.14
N ILE A 239 11.21 -5.32 10.60
CA ILE A 239 9.94 -5.90 10.14
C ILE A 239 10.16 -6.55 8.78
N ALA A 240 10.85 -5.87 7.87
CA ALA A 240 11.12 -6.37 6.54
C ALA A 240 11.89 -7.70 6.57
N ARG A 241 12.91 -7.83 7.43
CA ARG A 241 13.68 -9.07 7.55
C ARG A 241 12.87 -10.27 8.04
N ARG A 242 11.84 -10.04 8.87
CA ARG A 242 11.05 -11.11 9.48
C ARG A 242 9.75 -11.41 8.73
N TRP A 243 9.14 -10.38 8.16
CA TRP A 243 7.80 -10.42 7.58
C TRP A 243 7.76 -9.97 6.12
N GLY A 244 8.89 -9.68 5.48
CA GLY A 244 8.97 -9.13 4.12
C GLY A 244 8.16 -9.93 3.11
N GLU A 245 8.43 -11.23 2.97
CA GLU A 245 7.69 -12.11 2.05
C GLU A 245 6.16 -12.12 2.30
N ALA A 246 5.75 -12.03 3.56
CA ALA A 246 4.34 -11.99 3.93
C ALA A 246 3.71 -10.61 3.61
N LEU A 247 4.47 -9.53 3.76
CA LEU A 247 4.06 -8.18 3.37
C LEU A 247 4.00 -8.03 1.85
N ASP A 248 4.92 -8.63 1.10
CA ASP A 248 4.88 -8.68 -0.36
C ASP A 248 3.59 -9.38 -0.84
N ALA A 249 3.27 -10.52 -0.24
CA ALA A 249 2.03 -11.23 -0.53
C ALA A 249 0.79 -10.44 -0.11
N ALA A 250 0.83 -9.76 1.04
CA ALA A 250 -0.26 -8.90 1.49
C ALA A 250 -0.46 -7.69 0.55
N TRP A 251 0.62 -7.13 0.03
CA TRP A 251 0.58 -6.04 -0.94
C TRP A 251 -0.10 -6.49 -2.24
N VAL A 252 0.33 -7.62 -2.81
CA VAL A 252 -0.30 -8.19 -4.00
C VAL A 252 -1.77 -8.58 -3.75
N PHE A 253 -2.08 -9.11 -2.56
CA PHE A 253 -3.46 -9.35 -2.10
C PHE A 253 -4.30 -8.08 -2.17
N LEU A 254 -3.80 -6.96 -1.61
CA LEU A 254 -4.51 -5.68 -1.59
C LEU A 254 -4.73 -5.11 -2.99
N LEU A 255 -3.77 -5.27 -3.91
CA LEU A 255 -3.92 -4.87 -5.31
C LEU A 255 -4.97 -5.69 -6.06
N CYS A 256 -5.09 -6.99 -5.76
CA CYS A 256 -6.03 -7.89 -6.42
C CYS A 256 -7.46 -7.86 -5.84
N LEU A 257 -7.62 -7.47 -4.57
CA LEU A 257 -8.90 -7.39 -3.88
C LEU A 257 -9.96 -6.52 -4.59
N PRO A 258 -9.69 -5.26 -4.97
CA PRO A 258 -10.70 -4.43 -5.65
C PRO A 258 -11.07 -5.00 -7.03
N ILE A 259 -10.13 -5.64 -7.72
CA ILE A 259 -10.38 -6.31 -9.00
C ILE A 259 -11.40 -7.44 -8.83
N GLY A 260 -11.19 -8.31 -7.82
CA GLY A 260 -12.14 -9.36 -7.48
C GLY A 260 -13.50 -8.81 -7.05
N PHE A 261 -13.51 -7.73 -6.27
CA PHE A 261 -14.73 -7.08 -5.78
C PHE A 261 -15.66 -6.62 -6.90
N TRP A 262 -15.11 -6.00 -7.96
CA TRP A 262 -15.89 -5.57 -9.11
C TRP A 262 -16.09 -6.65 -10.18
N ALA A 263 -15.26 -7.70 -10.20
CA ALA A 263 -15.38 -8.79 -11.15
C ALA A 263 -16.73 -9.51 -11.04
N ARG A 264 -17.39 -9.72 -12.18
CA ARG A 264 -18.65 -10.48 -12.28
C ARG A 264 -18.37 -11.90 -12.74
N SER A 265 -19.19 -12.85 -12.27
CA SER A 265 -19.00 -14.29 -12.48
C SER A 265 -18.68 -14.69 -13.94
N ARG A 266 -19.37 -14.10 -14.92
CA ARG A 266 -19.15 -14.39 -16.35
C ARG A 266 -17.76 -14.00 -16.88
N ARG A 267 -17.08 -13.04 -16.24
CA ARG A 267 -15.76 -12.52 -16.69
C ARG A 267 -14.65 -12.73 -15.66
N ALA A 268 -14.98 -13.22 -14.46
CA ALA A 268 -14.04 -13.40 -13.37
C ALA A 268 -12.86 -14.31 -13.78
N LEU A 269 -13.13 -15.40 -14.50
CA LEU A 269 -12.08 -16.29 -14.99
C LEU A 269 -11.12 -15.58 -15.95
N ALA A 270 -11.64 -14.84 -16.92
CA ALA A 270 -10.81 -14.09 -17.87
C ALA A 270 -9.93 -13.04 -17.16
N VAL A 271 -10.50 -12.34 -16.17
CA VAL A 271 -9.76 -11.38 -15.34
C VAL A 271 -8.67 -12.06 -14.53
N ALA A 272 -8.96 -13.22 -13.91
CA ALA A 272 -7.96 -14.00 -13.20
C ALA A 272 -6.83 -14.46 -14.13
N CYS A 273 -7.16 -14.90 -15.36
CA CYS A 273 -6.14 -15.23 -16.37
C CYS A 273 -5.25 -14.02 -16.70
N VAL A 274 -5.82 -12.81 -16.80
CA VAL A 274 -5.02 -11.59 -17.03
C VAL A 274 -4.08 -11.32 -15.87
N ILE A 275 -4.54 -11.43 -14.62
CA ILE A 275 -3.67 -11.28 -13.43
C ILE A 275 -2.51 -12.28 -13.47
N VAL A 276 -2.81 -13.55 -13.80
CA VAL A 276 -1.79 -14.61 -13.95
C VAL A 276 -0.77 -14.25 -15.04
N LEU A 277 -1.24 -13.79 -16.20
CA LEU A 277 -0.36 -13.39 -17.29
C LEU A 277 0.53 -12.20 -16.90
N VAL A 278 0.00 -11.21 -16.18
CA VAL A 278 0.78 -10.08 -15.67
C VAL A 278 1.86 -10.57 -14.70
N LEU A 279 1.50 -11.35 -13.68
CA LEU A 279 2.46 -11.86 -12.70
C LEU A 279 3.52 -12.79 -13.29
N PHE A 280 3.19 -13.50 -14.37
CA PHE A 280 4.12 -14.39 -15.07
C PHE A 280 5.08 -13.61 -15.98
N TRP A 281 4.58 -12.71 -16.81
CA TRP A 281 5.38 -12.05 -17.85
C TRP A 281 6.08 -10.78 -17.38
N LEU A 282 5.51 -10.07 -16.41
CA LEU A 282 6.04 -8.78 -15.97
C LEU A 282 7.51 -8.88 -15.49
N PRO A 283 7.92 -9.89 -14.69
CA PRO A 283 9.32 -10.05 -14.32
C PRO A 283 10.28 -10.20 -15.51
N GLY A 284 9.88 -10.91 -16.56
CA GLY A 284 10.68 -11.06 -17.77
C GLY A 284 10.82 -9.75 -18.56
N ILE A 285 9.75 -8.94 -18.57
CA ILE A 285 9.71 -7.65 -19.25
C ILE A 285 10.56 -6.61 -18.50
N THR A 286 10.37 -6.47 -17.19
CA THR A 286 11.03 -5.44 -16.37
C THR A 286 12.40 -5.88 -15.86
N GLY A 287 12.70 -7.18 -15.88
CA GLY A 287 13.98 -7.73 -15.45
C GLY A 287 14.13 -7.82 -13.93
N VAL A 288 13.02 -7.83 -13.18
CA VAL A 288 12.98 -8.10 -11.73
C VAL A 288 13.01 -9.60 -11.46
N VAL A 289 13.13 -9.99 -10.18
CA VAL A 289 13.10 -11.40 -9.77
C VAL A 289 11.72 -11.99 -10.08
N SER A 290 11.68 -13.27 -10.46
CA SER A 290 10.43 -13.98 -10.72
C SER A 290 9.52 -13.96 -9.50
N THR A 291 8.23 -13.72 -9.74
CA THR A 291 7.18 -13.66 -8.71
C THR A 291 7.22 -14.90 -7.80
N PRO A 292 7.60 -14.74 -6.51
CA PRO A 292 7.67 -15.84 -5.55
C PRO A 292 6.32 -16.52 -5.31
N PRO A 293 6.29 -17.82 -4.93
CA PRO A 293 5.04 -18.56 -4.71
C PRO A 293 4.06 -17.89 -3.74
N ILE A 294 4.56 -17.20 -2.71
CA ILE A 294 3.71 -16.54 -1.71
C ILE A 294 2.96 -15.34 -2.29
N GLU A 295 3.54 -14.61 -3.24
CA GLU A 295 2.86 -13.51 -3.95
C GLU A 295 1.74 -14.02 -4.85
N TRP A 296 1.91 -15.21 -5.47
CA TRP A 296 0.83 -15.89 -6.20
C TRP A 296 -0.35 -16.24 -5.29
N ILE A 297 -0.05 -16.73 -4.08
CA ILE A 297 -1.07 -17.01 -3.06
C ILE A 297 -1.77 -15.70 -2.66
N GLY A 298 -1.02 -14.63 -2.42
CA GLY A 298 -1.55 -13.30 -2.15
C GLY A 298 -2.52 -12.82 -3.23
N ALA A 299 -2.12 -12.91 -4.51
CA ALA A 299 -2.95 -12.54 -5.65
C ALA A 299 -4.26 -13.33 -5.71
N GLY A 300 -4.17 -14.66 -5.57
CA GLY A 300 -5.32 -15.57 -5.59
C GLY A 300 -6.29 -15.29 -4.45
N LEU A 301 -5.78 -15.21 -3.22
CA LEU A 301 -6.59 -14.91 -2.03
C LEU A 301 -7.22 -13.53 -2.11
N GLY A 302 -6.49 -12.52 -2.59
CA GLY A 302 -7.00 -11.16 -2.76
C GLY A 302 -8.17 -11.11 -3.72
N PHE A 303 -7.99 -11.68 -4.90
CA PHE A 303 -9.05 -11.76 -5.91
C PHE A 303 -10.28 -12.53 -5.40
N LEU A 304 -10.09 -13.68 -4.75
CA LEU A 304 -11.20 -14.49 -4.21
C LEU A 304 -11.94 -13.77 -3.08
N ALA A 305 -11.21 -13.19 -2.13
CA ALA A 305 -11.79 -12.40 -1.04
C ALA A 305 -12.60 -11.23 -1.60
N GLY A 306 -12.02 -10.49 -2.56
CA GLY A 306 -12.72 -9.45 -3.31
C GLY A 306 -14.03 -9.96 -3.91
N ALA A 307 -13.99 -11.05 -4.68
CA ALA A 307 -15.17 -11.62 -5.33
C ALA A 307 -16.27 -12.02 -4.34
N LEU A 308 -15.91 -12.62 -3.20
CA LEU A 308 -16.83 -12.99 -2.13
C LEU A 308 -17.49 -11.75 -1.49
N ILE A 309 -16.70 -10.73 -1.18
CA ILE A 309 -17.19 -9.47 -0.60
C ILE A 309 -18.11 -8.76 -1.61
N GLY A 310 -17.69 -8.65 -2.88
CA GLY A 310 -18.46 -8.01 -3.93
C GLY A 310 -19.80 -8.71 -4.20
N TRP A 311 -19.81 -10.04 -4.21
CA TRP A 311 -21.03 -10.84 -4.33
C TRP A 311 -21.98 -10.60 -3.15
N SER A 312 -21.45 -10.58 -1.93
CA SER A 312 -22.23 -10.34 -0.70
C SER A 312 -22.84 -8.94 -0.69
N SER A 313 -22.04 -7.92 -1.01
CA SER A 313 -22.48 -6.51 -1.09
C SER A 313 -23.61 -6.32 -2.10
N ARG A 314 -23.48 -6.91 -3.30
CA ARG A 314 -24.53 -6.84 -4.33
C ARG A 314 -25.81 -7.54 -3.90
N ARG A 315 -25.74 -8.68 -3.21
CA ARG A 315 -26.93 -9.38 -2.68
C ARG A 315 -27.69 -8.56 -1.65
N VAL A 316 -26.97 -7.89 -0.74
CA VAL A 316 -27.59 -7.04 0.29
C VAL A 316 -28.22 -5.79 -0.35
N LEU A 317 -27.52 -5.17 -1.31
CA LEU A 317 -27.96 -3.91 -1.93
C LEU A 317 -29.03 -4.09 -3.01
N HIS A 318 -29.15 -5.27 -3.63
CA HIS A 318 -30.20 -5.63 -4.60
C HIS A 318 -31.26 -6.61 -4.04
N GLY A 319 -31.40 -6.69 -2.71
CA GLY A 319 -32.42 -7.53 -2.04
C GLY A 319 -33.88 -7.12 -2.33
N PRO A 320 -34.87 -7.93 -1.96
CA PRO A 320 -36.14 -8.18 -2.68
C PRO A 320 -37.17 -7.04 -2.82
N SER A 321 -36.84 -5.78 -2.54
CA SER A 321 -37.80 -4.67 -2.70
C SER A 321 -38.23 -4.41 -4.15
N GLU A 322 -37.44 -4.89 -5.13
CA GLU A 322 -37.77 -4.78 -6.56
C GLU A 322 -38.79 -5.83 -7.04
N LYS A 323 -39.05 -6.89 -6.26
CA LYS A 323 -40.05 -7.91 -6.62
C LYS A 323 -41.47 -7.55 -6.19
N ILE A 324 -41.64 -6.67 -5.22
CA ILE A 324 -42.97 -6.30 -4.70
C ILE A 324 -43.67 -5.29 -5.63
N SER A 325 -42.93 -4.31 -6.18
CA SER A 325 -43.55 -3.30 -7.07
C SER A 325 -44.01 -3.86 -8.43
N LEU A 326 -43.36 -4.92 -8.92
CA LEU A 326 -43.79 -5.59 -10.16
C LEU A 326 -44.98 -6.55 -9.96
N SER A 327 -45.30 -6.92 -8.71
CA SER A 327 -46.50 -7.71 -8.41
C SER A 327 -47.74 -6.86 -8.12
N GLU A 328 -47.56 -5.61 -7.66
CA GLU A 328 -48.66 -4.67 -7.43
C GLU A 328 -49.09 -3.91 -8.69
N SER A 329 -48.22 -3.77 -9.70
CA SER A 329 -48.63 -3.21 -11.00
C SER A 329 -49.34 -4.22 -11.93
N ARG A 330 -49.52 -5.47 -11.49
CA ARG A 330 -50.17 -6.56 -12.24
C ARG A 330 -51.41 -7.12 -11.53
N ARG A 331 -51.92 -6.45 -10.51
CA ARG A 331 -53.23 -6.71 -9.91
C ARG A 331 -54.10 -5.48 -10.05
#